data_AF-A0A661Q2U3-F1
#
_entry.id   AF-A0A661Q2U3-F1
#
_cell.length_a   1.000
_cell.length_b   1.000
_cell.length_c   1.000
_cell.angle_alpha   90.00
_cell.angle_beta   90.00
_cell.angle_gamma   90.00
#
_symmetry.space_group_name_H-M   'P 1'
#
loop_
_entity.id
_entity.type
_entity.pdbx_description
1 polymer ?
#
loop_
_entity_poly.entity_id
_entity_poly.type
_entity_poly.pdbx_seq_one_letter_code
_entity_poly.pdbx_strand_id
1 'polypeptide(L)'
;GAFLVQGFNLFARGAAWVGCKRQRMSPELRKIYCSPYDNWQHRVATLRFVQDIPLQADDPGYDLISQVESGLAEFADLPICICWGEKDFVFDLNFLAEWKRRFPLAEVHSFADCGHYILEDARVEILPIIKKFLQDNPLSSTGR
;
A
#
# COMPACT_ATOMS: atom_id res chain seq x y z
N GLY A 1 -8.61 10.92 -18.93
CA GLY A 1 -8.44 10.25 -17.62
C GLY A 1 -9.72 9.60 -17.13
N ALA A 2 -10.74 10.40 -16.76
CA ALA A 2 -11.97 9.92 -16.12
C ALA A 2 -12.72 8.79 -16.86
N PHE A 3 -12.83 8.88 -18.20
CA PHE A 3 -13.56 7.90 -19.01
C PHE A 3 -12.93 6.49 -19.01
N LEU A 4 -11.60 6.38 -18.92
CA LEU A 4 -10.89 5.10 -18.89
C LEU A 4 -10.94 4.44 -17.50
N VAL A 5 -10.84 5.25 -16.44
CA VAL A 5 -10.87 4.78 -15.05
C VAL A 5 -12.30 4.42 -14.63
N GLN A 6 -13.29 5.26 -14.90
CA GLN A 6 -14.69 4.98 -14.56
C GLN A 6 -15.38 4.05 -15.57
N GLY A 7 -15.03 4.11 -16.86
CA GLY A 7 -15.66 3.29 -17.89
C GLY A 7 -15.27 1.81 -17.85
N PHE A 8 -14.00 1.50 -17.57
CA PHE A 8 -13.47 0.14 -17.76
C PHE A 8 -12.92 -0.54 -16.50
N ASN A 9 -12.96 0.12 -15.33
CA ASN A 9 -12.37 -0.39 -14.09
C ASN A 9 -10.88 -0.74 -14.24
N LEU A 10 -10.16 -0.01 -15.11
CA LEU A 10 -8.78 -0.34 -15.48
C LEU A 10 -7.82 -0.29 -14.28
N PHE A 11 -8.12 0.51 -13.27
CA PHE A 11 -7.34 0.58 -12.06
C PHE A 11 -7.42 -0.73 -11.26
N ALA A 12 -8.61 -1.15 -10.81
CA ALA A 12 -8.75 -2.38 -10.04
C ALA A 12 -8.40 -3.63 -10.87
N ARG A 13 -8.79 -3.67 -12.15
CA ARG A 13 -8.45 -4.79 -13.05
C ARG A 13 -6.96 -4.87 -13.34
N GLY A 14 -6.32 -3.73 -13.55
CA GLY A 14 -4.88 -3.63 -13.77
C GLY A 14 -4.13 -4.09 -12.54
N ALA A 15 -4.41 -3.50 -11.39
CA ALA A 15 -3.80 -3.86 -10.12
C ALA A 15 -4.00 -5.35 -9.80
N ALA A 16 -5.21 -5.91 -9.97
CA ALA A 16 -5.47 -7.34 -9.75
C ALA A 16 -4.73 -8.26 -10.76
N TRP A 17 -4.29 -7.74 -11.90
CA TRP A 17 -3.54 -8.52 -12.90
C TRP A 17 -2.03 -8.43 -12.72
N VAL A 18 -1.50 -7.28 -12.27
CA VAL A 18 -0.06 -7.03 -12.12
C VAL A 18 0.45 -7.04 -10.68
N GLY A 19 -0.44 -6.98 -9.69
CA GLY A 19 -0.11 -6.68 -8.30
C GLY A 19 0.61 -7.82 -7.58
N CYS A 20 0.28 -9.07 -7.89
CA CYS A 20 1.02 -10.24 -7.42
C CYS A 20 2.13 -10.62 -8.41
N LYS A 21 3.30 -11.00 -7.90
CA LYS A 21 4.48 -11.35 -8.70
C LYS A 21 4.96 -12.77 -8.50
N ARG A 22 4.72 -13.35 -7.32
CA ARG A 22 5.08 -14.74 -7.02
C ARG A 22 4.08 -15.68 -7.66
N GLN A 23 2.78 -15.41 -7.47
CA GLN A 23 1.71 -16.15 -8.11
C GLN A 23 0.65 -15.19 -8.63
N ARG A 24 0.29 -15.33 -9.91
CA ARG A 24 -0.76 -14.50 -10.50
C ARG A 24 -2.09 -14.79 -9.80
N MET A 25 -2.84 -13.74 -9.49
CA MET A 25 -4.19 -13.88 -8.93
C MET A 25 -5.09 -14.75 -9.82
N SER A 26 -5.81 -15.68 -9.20
CA SER A 26 -6.77 -16.52 -9.92
C SER A 26 -7.88 -15.67 -10.56
N PRO A 27 -8.56 -16.17 -11.61
CA PRO A 27 -9.72 -15.48 -12.18
C PRO A 27 -10.78 -15.11 -11.14
N GLU A 28 -11.02 -15.99 -10.18
CA GLU A 28 -12.01 -15.83 -9.10
C GLU A 28 -11.58 -14.70 -8.16
N LEU A 29 -10.31 -14.71 -7.73
CA LEU A 29 -9.77 -13.67 -6.85
C LEU A 29 -9.80 -12.30 -7.53
N ARG A 30 -9.42 -12.23 -8.81
CA ARG A 30 -9.52 -10.99 -9.61
C ARG A 30 -10.95 -10.49 -9.69
N LYS A 31 -11.93 -11.38 -9.86
CA LYS A 31 -13.35 -11.03 -9.87
C LYS A 31 -13.80 -10.45 -8.53
N ILE A 32 -13.34 -11.02 -7.41
CA ILE A 32 -13.63 -10.51 -6.05
C ILE A 32 -13.04 -9.12 -5.85
N TYR A 33 -11.75 -8.90 -6.19
CA TYR A 33 -11.13 -7.56 -6.11
C TYR A 33 -11.86 -6.51 -6.96
N CYS A 34 -12.51 -6.93 -8.05
CA CYS A 34 -13.25 -6.04 -8.93
C CYS A 34 -14.73 -5.87 -8.53
N SER A 35 -15.28 -6.69 -7.63
CA SER A 35 -16.71 -6.70 -7.33
C SER A 35 -17.24 -5.43 -6.66
N PRO A 36 -16.47 -4.69 -5.84
CA PRO A 36 -16.93 -3.41 -5.29
C PRO A 36 -17.07 -2.31 -6.34
N TYR A 37 -16.54 -2.52 -7.56
CA TYR A 37 -16.45 -1.55 -8.65
C TYR A 37 -17.30 -1.96 -9.85
N ASP A 38 -18.45 -2.57 -9.59
CA ASP A 38 -19.32 -3.21 -10.57
C ASP A 38 -20.08 -2.23 -11.47
N ASN A 39 -20.29 -0.97 -11.04
CA ASN A 39 -20.95 0.07 -11.82
C ASN A 39 -20.23 1.43 -11.77
N TRP A 40 -20.68 2.37 -12.60
CA TRP A 40 -20.09 3.71 -12.75
C TRP A 40 -20.07 4.51 -11.43
N GLN A 41 -21.15 4.47 -10.66
CA GLN A 41 -21.29 5.20 -9.41
C GLN A 41 -20.35 4.65 -8.33
N HIS A 42 -20.16 3.33 -8.29
CA HIS A 42 -19.24 2.67 -7.36
C HIS A 42 -17.75 2.91 -7.70
N ARG A 43 -17.42 3.29 -8.93
CA ARG A 43 -16.05 3.63 -9.37
C ARG A 43 -15.63 5.07 -9.09
N VAL A 44 -16.51 5.89 -8.52
CA VAL A 44 -16.19 7.28 -8.17
C VAL A 44 -15.07 7.34 -7.14
N ALA A 45 -15.05 6.45 -6.15
CA ALA A 45 -14.00 6.41 -5.13
C ALA A 45 -12.61 6.13 -5.73
N THR A 46 -12.50 5.18 -6.66
CA THR A 46 -11.24 4.89 -7.35
C THR A 46 -10.81 6.02 -8.27
N LEU A 47 -11.75 6.68 -8.95
CA LEU A 47 -11.41 7.86 -9.75
C LEU A 47 -10.87 8.99 -8.87
N ARG A 48 -11.54 9.28 -7.75
CA ARG A 48 -11.12 10.34 -6.83
C ARG A 48 -9.76 10.02 -6.21
N PHE A 49 -9.54 8.79 -5.76
CA PHE A 49 -8.23 8.33 -5.28
C PHE A 49 -7.10 8.64 -6.26
N VAL A 50 -7.27 8.37 -7.56
CA VAL A 50 -6.24 8.65 -8.58
C VAL A 50 -6.09 10.16 -8.84
N GLN A 51 -7.19 10.92 -8.79
CA GLN A 51 -7.17 12.37 -8.99
C GLN A 51 -6.55 13.12 -7.80
N ASP A 52 -6.62 12.53 -6.60
CA ASP A 52 -6.13 13.11 -5.35
C ASP A 52 -4.66 12.71 -5.06
N ILE A 53 -3.91 12.22 -6.06
CA ILE A 53 -2.46 12.01 -5.96
C ILE A 53 -1.78 13.30 -6.45
N PRO A 54 -1.38 14.21 -5.55
CA PRO A 54 -0.75 15.45 -5.96
C PRO A 54 0.67 15.18 -6.46
N LEU A 55 1.04 15.82 -7.57
CA LEU A 55 2.38 15.77 -8.18
C LEU A 55 3.10 17.11 -8.07
N GLN A 56 2.37 18.21 -7.95
CA GLN A 56 2.88 19.58 -7.85
C GLN A 56 2.18 20.35 -6.73
N ALA A 57 2.82 21.43 -6.27
CA ALA A 57 2.35 22.20 -5.11
C ALA A 57 0.95 22.81 -5.28
N ASP A 58 0.53 23.05 -6.52
CA ASP A 58 -0.78 23.57 -6.89
C ASP A 58 -1.85 22.47 -7.05
N ASP A 59 -1.48 21.18 -6.97
CA ASP A 59 -2.42 20.09 -7.06
C ASP A 59 -3.29 20.01 -5.77
N PRO A 60 -4.60 19.75 -5.92
CA PRO A 60 -5.48 19.51 -4.78
C PRO A 60 -4.92 18.40 -3.87
N GLY A 61 -4.85 18.67 -2.56
CA GLY A 61 -4.36 17.72 -1.57
C GLY A 61 -2.85 17.77 -1.32
N TYR A 62 -2.07 18.55 -2.08
CA TYR A 62 -0.62 18.68 -1.86
C TYR A 62 -0.29 19.15 -0.44
N ASP A 63 -0.98 20.18 0.05
CA ASP A 63 -0.78 20.71 1.41
C ASP A 63 -1.03 19.65 2.49
N LEU A 64 -2.07 18.82 2.30
CA LEU A 64 -2.42 17.76 3.24
C LEU A 64 -1.35 16.65 3.25
N ILE A 65 -0.90 16.21 2.08
CA ILE A 65 0.17 15.21 1.98
C ILE A 65 1.48 15.74 2.57
N SER A 66 1.81 17.00 2.30
CA SER A 66 3.00 17.66 2.86
C SER A 66 2.92 17.77 4.39
N GLN A 67 1.73 18.07 4.93
CA GLN A 67 1.50 18.07 6.38
C GLN A 67 1.71 16.67 6.98
N VAL A 68 1.13 15.63 6.37
CA VAL A 68 1.33 14.24 6.81
C VAL A 68 2.81 13.86 6.76
N GLU A 69 3.51 14.20 5.67
CA GLU A 69 4.95 13.96 5.54
C GLU A 69 5.75 14.63 6.67
N SER A 70 5.42 15.87 7.01
CA SER A 70 6.09 16.62 8.08
C SER A 70 5.88 16.02 9.47
N GLY A 71 4.72 15.39 9.71
CA GLY A 71 4.39 14.73 10.96
C GLY A 71 4.99 13.32 11.13
N LEU A 72 5.60 12.74 10.09
CA LEU A 72 6.14 11.38 10.16
C LEU A 72 7.19 11.19 11.28
N ALA A 73 7.97 12.24 11.58
CA ALA A 73 8.97 12.20 12.64
C ALA A 73 8.38 11.98 14.04
N GLU A 74 7.11 12.32 14.26
CA GLU A 74 6.41 12.11 15.55
C GLU A 74 6.26 10.63 15.90
N PHE A 75 6.35 9.74 14.90
CA PHE A 75 6.24 8.28 15.07
C PHE A 75 7.60 7.58 15.16
N ALA A 76 8.72 8.32 15.15
CA ALA A 76 10.07 7.74 15.09
C ALA A 76 10.42 6.84 16.29
N ASP A 77 9.80 7.10 17.45
CA ASP A 77 10.01 6.33 18.67
C ASP A 77 9.05 5.13 18.82
N LEU A 78 8.13 4.94 17.87
CA LEU A 78 7.23 3.79 17.89
C LEU A 78 7.90 2.55 17.27
N PRO A 79 7.60 1.35 17.78
CA PRO A 79 7.91 0.13 17.05
C PRO A 79 7.23 0.15 15.67
N ILE A 80 8.01 -0.13 14.63
CA ILE A 80 7.53 -0.15 13.24
C ILE A 80 7.97 -1.46 12.59
N CYS A 81 7.05 -2.14 11.92
CA CYS A 81 7.32 -3.30 11.08
C CYS A 81 6.91 -2.99 9.63
N ILE A 82 7.83 -3.20 8.69
CA ILE A 82 7.60 -2.96 7.26
C ILE A 82 7.80 -4.27 6.50
N CYS A 83 6.74 -4.77 5.87
CA CYS A 83 6.82 -5.88 4.93
C CYS A 83 6.78 -5.33 3.50
N TRP A 84 7.80 -5.60 2.69
CA TRP A 84 7.97 -4.95 1.38
C TRP A 84 8.15 -5.94 0.23
N GLY A 85 7.40 -5.77 -0.85
CA GLY A 85 7.59 -6.53 -2.10
C GLY A 85 8.51 -5.76 -3.05
N GLU A 86 9.70 -6.29 -3.34
CA GLU A 86 10.71 -5.56 -4.13
C GLU A 86 10.36 -5.43 -5.61
N LYS A 87 9.32 -6.15 -6.08
CA LYS A 87 8.77 -6.07 -7.45
C LYS A 87 7.49 -5.24 -7.52
N ASP A 88 7.19 -4.44 -6.50
CA ASP A 88 6.13 -3.43 -6.56
C ASP A 88 6.47 -2.40 -7.65
N PHE A 89 5.47 -2.09 -8.49
CA PHE A 89 5.59 -1.19 -9.63
C PHE A 89 5.16 0.24 -9.33
N VAL A 90 4.58 0.47 -8.14
CA VAL A 90 4.16 1.77 -7.62
C VAL A 90 5.17 2.26 -6.58
N PHE A 91 5.44 1.42 -5.56
CA PHE A 91 6.36 1.73 -4.48
C PHE A 91 7.64 0.91 -4.63
N ASP A 92 8.59 1.46 -5.37
CA ASP A 92 9.86 0.79 -5.67
C ASP A 92 10.87 0.82 -4.50
N LEU A 93 12.10 0.37 -4.77
CA LEU A 93 13.19 0.36 -3.79
C LEU A 93 13.63 1.77 -3.34
N ASN A 94 13.35 2.83 -4.10
CA ASN A 94 13.62 4.20 -3.67
C ASN A 94 12.68 4.60 -2.54
N PHE A 95 11.40 4.24 -2.63
CA PHE A 95 10.45 4.44 -1.52
C PHE A 95 10.87 3.63 -0.28
N LEU A 96 11.29 2.37 -0.45
CA LEU A 96 11.79 1.58 0.66
C LEU A 96 13.03 2.22 1.31
N ALA A 97 13.94 2.77 0.51
CA ALA A 97 15.12 3.47 1.01
C ALA A 97 14.72 4.70 1.84
N GLU A 98 13.71 5.46 1.42
CA GLU A 98 13.19 6.58 2.22
C GLU A 98 12.55 6.13 3.54
N TRP A 99 11.79 5.04 3.55
CA TRP A 99 11.26 4.47 4.79
C TRP A 99 12.38 4.06 5.76
N LYS A 100 13.42 3.37 5.26
CA LYS A 100 14.60 3.00 6.05
C LYS A 100 15.37 4.21 6.57
N ARG A 101 15.46 5.28 5.77
CA ARG A 101 16.14 6.54 6.14
C ARG A 101 15.38 7.27 7.25
N ARG A 102 14.05 7.35 7.14
CA ARG A 102 13.18 8.05 8.11
C ARG A 102 13.00 7.26 9.41
N PHE A 103 12.93 5.94 9.32
CA PHE A 103 12.71 5.05 10.46
C PHE A 103 13.83 4.00 10.55
N PRO A 104 15.05 4.39 10.97
CA PRO A 104 16.21 3.51 10.99
C PRO A 104 16.09 2.34 11.97
N LEU A 105 15.16 2.41 12.92
CA LEU A 105 14.88 1.35 13.90
C LEU A 105 13.75 0.40 13.47
N ALA A 106 13.13 0.61 12.30
CA ALA A 106 12.06 -0.25 11.81
C ALA A 106 12.55 -1.67 11.53
N GLU A 107 11.73 -2.66 11.91
CA GLU A 107 11.91 -4.06 11.53
C GLU A 107 11.47 -4.24 10.07
N VAL A 108 12.43 -4.28 9.14
CA VAL A 108 12.14 -4.35 7.70
C VAL A 108 12.34 -5.77 7.16
N HIS A 109 11.25 -6.33 6.62
CA HIS A 109 11.21 -7.62 5.92
C HIS A 109 10.94 -7.39 4.44
N SER A 110 11.96 -7.52 3.60
CA SER A 110 11.81 -7.39 2.15
C SER A 110 11.77 -8.75 1.45
N PHE A 111 10.94 -8.85 0.42
CA PHE A 111 10.68 -10.06 -0.33
C PHE A 111 10.97 -9.80 -1.81
N ALA A 112 12.11 -10.30 -2.28
CA ALA A 112 12.63 -10.07 -3.63
C ALA A 112 11.69 -10.56 -4.75
N ASP A 113 10.80 -11.51 -4.45
CA ASP A 113 9.90 -12.13 -5.41
C ASP A 113 8.43 -11.66 -5.32
N CYS A 114 8.10 -10.75 -4.39
CA CYS A 114 6.75 -10.24 -4.18
C CYS A 114 6.53 -8.86 -4.79
N GLY A 115 5.27 -8.57 -5.16
CA GLY A 115 4.84 -7.28 -5.71
C GLY A 115 3.97 -6.45 -4.77
N HIS A 116 3.15 -5.60 -5.38
CA HIS A 116 2.27 -4.64 -4.73
C HIS A 116 1.25 -5.29 -3.79
N TYR A 117 0.68 -6.44 -4.18
CA TYR A 117 -0.22 -7.21 -3.32
C TYR A 117 0.56 -8.24 -2.51
N ILE A 118 1.47 -7.74 -1.67
CA ILE A 118 2.40 -8.55 -0.89
C ILE A 118 1.71 -9.57 0.02
N LEU A 119 0.52 -9.25 0.55
CA LEU A 119 -0.25 -10.17 1.39
C LEU A 119 -0.84 -11.33 0.59
N GLU A 120 -1.01 -11.19 -0.73
CA GLU A 120 -1.41 -12.30 -1.60
C GLU A 120 -0.19 -13.12 -2.05
N ASP A 121 0.97 -12.49 -2.22
CA ASP A 121 2.21 -13.18 -2.58
C ASP A 121 2.84 -13.96 -1.40
N ALA A 122 2.89 -13.38 -0.19
CA ALA A 122 3.69 -13.86 0.94
C ALA A 122 2.91 -13.95 2.27
N ARG A 123 1.59 -14.23 2.21
CA ARG A 123 0.74 -14.37 3.40
C ARG A 123 1.33 -15.29 4.47
N VAL A 124 1.88 -16.42 4.04
CA VAL A 124 2.34 -17.49 4.92
C VAL A 124 3.53 -17.03 5.75
N GLU A 125 4.39 -16.21 5.17
CA GLU A 125 5.58 -15.64 5.81
C GLU A 125 5.26 -14.37 6.61
N ILE A 126 4.40 -13.50 6.08
CA ILE A 126 4.07 -12.22 6.71
C ILE A 126 3.22 -12.39 7.97
N LEU A 127 2.29 -13.34 8.02
CA LEU A 127 1.44 -13.52 9.20
C LEU A 127 2.24 -13.85 10.48
N PRO A 128 3.21 -14.79 10.47
CA PRO A 128 4.10 -15.00 11.60
C PRO A 128 4.90 -13.76 12.00
N ILE A 129 5.41 -12.98 11.02
CA ILE A 129 6.14 -11.74 11.27
C ILE A 129 5.28 -10.74 12.05
N ILE A 130 4.07 -10.45 11.55
CA ILE A 130 3.15 -9.51 12.20
C ILE A 130 2.78 -9.99 13.62
N LYS A 131 2.51 -11.29 13.77
CA LYS A 131 2.18 -11.86 15.09
C LYS A 131 3.32 -11.71 16.08
N LYS A 132 4.55 -12.03 15.65
CA LYS A 132 5.74 -11.88 16.48
C LYS A 132 5.98 -10.42 16.84
N PHE A 133 5.91 -9.52 15.87
CA PHE A 133 6.07 -8.08 16.09
C PHE A 133 5.11 -7.54 17.15
N LEU A 134 3.82 -7.92 17.10
CA LEU A 134 2.83 -7.51 18.09
C LEU A 134 3.05 -8.15 19.47
N GLN A 135 3.59 -9.38 19.52
CA GLN A 135 3.95 -10.05 20.78
C GLN A 135 5.15 -9.39 21.46
N ASP A 136 6.15 -9.02 20.67
CA ASP A 136 7.37 -8.36 21.15
C ASP A 136 7.12 -6.89 21.54
N ASN A 137 6.06 -6.27 20.98
CA ASN A 137 5.67 -4.88 21.22
C ASN A 137 4.22 -4.78 21.74
N PRO A 138 3.93 -5.27 22.97
CA PRO A 138 2.58 -5.24 23.52
C PRO A 138 2.09 -3.80 23.69
N LEU A 139 0.79 -3.59 23.46
CA LEU A 139 0.15 -2.29 23.70
C LEU A 139 0.29 -1.92 25.17
N SER A 140 0.91 -0.79 25.44
CA SER A 140 0.93 -0.23 26.79
C SER A 140 -0.51 0.12 27.18
N SER A 141 -0.95 -0.31 28.37
CA SER A 141 -2.30 -0.02 28.90
C SER A 141 -2.53 1.47 29.23
N THR A 142 -1.53 2.31 29.01
CA THR A 142 -1.60 3.77 29.11
C THR A 142 -1.59 4.32 27.69
N GLY A 143 -2.79 4.46 27.12
CA GLY A 143 -2.98 5.26 25.91
C GLY A 143 -2.56 6.71 26.18
N ARG A 144 -1.83 7.31 25.23
CA ARG A 144 -1.81 8.76 25.10
C ARG A 144 -3.12 9.22 24.47
#